data_AF-A0A3N5M8P9-F1
#
_entry.id   AF-A0A3N5M8P9-F1
#
_cell.length_a   1.000
_cell.length_b   1.000
_cell.length_c   1.000
_cell.angle_alpha   90.00
_cell.angle_beta   90.00
_cell.angle_gamma   90.00
#
_symmetry.space_group_name_H-M   'P 1'
#
loop_
_entity.id
_entity.type
_entity.pdbx_description
1 polymer ?
#
loop_
_entity_poly.entity_id
_entity_poly.type
_entity_poly.pdbx_seq_one_letter_code
_entity_poly.pdbx_strand_id
1 'polypeptide(L)'
;MSTQTTSYWKSAKAYRVWSIIERTIVYLILAFGAFLAIFPFYWMVSSSLKESYEILKQPPTFWPHTFTISHYVDVLDSVGIVRAFLNSAIVATGRVLLGLIIATMTGYALAKLEFPGRHLLFGIVLALMMVPGFLWLIPLFLLISQYGMIDTYWGLIIPGCVNSFSIFLMR
;
A
#
# COMPACT_ATOMS: atom_id res chain seq x y z
N MET A 1 57.70 28.54 10.13
CA MET A 1 56.23 28.61 10.34
C MET A 1 55.48 28.16 9.07
N SER A 2 55.84 27.01 8.48
CA SER A 2 55.33 26.57 7.16
C SER A 2 55.02 25.06 7.05
N THR A 3 55.13 24.30 8.14
CA THR A 3 55.00 22.82 8.12
C THR A 3 53.63 22.29 8.59
N GLN A 4 52.73 23.14 9.10
CA GLN A 4 51.42 22.67 9.59
C GLN A 4 50.34 22.59 8.50
N THR A 5 50.51 23.26 7.36
CA THR A 5 49.47 23.31 6.32
C THR A 5 49.32 22.00 5.55
N THR A 6 50.40 21.24 5.31
CA THR A 6 50.37 20.03 4.47
C THR A 6 49.69 18.81 5.12
N SER A 7 49.56 18.78 6.45
CA SER A 7 48.90 17.68 7.19
C SER A 7 47.37 17.73 7.06
N TYR A 8 46.77 18.92 7.15
CA TYR A 8 45.32 19.12 7.01
C TYR A 8 44.78 18.73 5.63
N TRP A 9 45.53 18.95 4.56
CA TRP A 9 45.10 18.60 3.20
C TRP A 9 45.09 17.10 2.94
N LYS A 10 45.97 16.32 3.60
CA LYS A 10 46.03 14.86 3.45
C LYS A 10 44.86 14.17 4.14
N SER A 11 44.50 14.62 5.35
CA SER A 11 43.34 14.08 6.06
C SER A 11 42.04 14.44 5.34
N ALA A 12 41.86 15.69 4.88
CA ALA A 12 40.67 16.10 4.15
C ALA A 12 40.45 15.31 2.83
N LYS A 13 41.52 14.96 2.11
CA LYS A 13 41.46 14.13 0.90
C LYS A 13 41.12 12.67 1.21
N ALA A 14 41.67 12.11 2.29
CA ALA A 14 41.33 10.76 2.75
C ALA A 14 39.86 10.68 3.20
N TYR A 15 39.38 11.62 4.01
CA TYR A 15 37.96 11.71 4.40
C TYR A 15 37.02 11.83 3.18
N ARG A 16 37.45 12.53 2.12
CA ARG A 16 36.70 12.64 0.87
C ARG A 16 36.68 11.34 0.05
N VAL A 17 37.75 10.55 0.04
CA VAL A 17 37.79 9.26 -0.68
C VAL A 17 36.95 8.20 0.05
N TRP A 18 37.04 8.14 1.38
CA TRP A 18 36.21 7.24 2.19
C TRP A 18 34.72 7.54 2.03
N SER A 19 34.31 8.82 2.03
CA SER A 19 32.91 9.19 1.83
C SER A 19 32.38 8.88 0.43
N ILE A 20 33.24 8.87 -0.61
CA ILE A 20 32.85 8.44 -1.97
C ILE A 20 32.64 6.93 -1.99
N ILE A 21 33.54 6.14 -1.41
CA ILE A 21 33.43 4.67 -1.37
C ILE A 21 32.17 4.24 -0.62
N GLU A 22 31.91 4.83 0.55
CA GLU A 22 30.67 4.58 1.31
C GLU A 22 29.42 4.90 0.49
N ARG A 23 29.38 6.06 -0.16
CA ARG A 23 28.26 6.44 -1.03
C ARG A 23 28.10 5.49 -2.20
N THR A 24 29.18 5.06 -2.85
CA THR A 24 29.14 4.10 -3.95
C THR A 24 28.57 2.77 -3.48
N ILE A 25 28.98 2.27 -2.32
CA ILE A 25 28.44 1.04 -1.74
C ILE A 25 26.94 1.19 -1.43
N VAL A 26 26.53 2.31 -0.80
CA VAL A 26 25.11 2.59 -0.53
C VAL A 26 24.31 2.62 -1.84
N TYR A 27 24.81 3.30 -2.88
CA TYR A 27 24.14 3.34 -4.18
C TYR A 27 24.05 1.98 -4.86
N LEU A 28 25.08 1.14 -4.76
CA LEU A 28 25.02 -0.22 -5.30
C LEU A 28 23.98 -1.08 -4.58
N ILE A 29 23.91 -0.98 -3.25
CA ILE A 29 22.90 -1.69 -2.44
C ILE A 29 21.49 -1.19 -2.79
N LEU A 30 21.29 0.12 -2.89
CA LEU A 30 20.01 0.72 -3.27
C LEU A 30 19.61 0.35 -4.69
N ALA A 31 20.55 0.35 -5.65
CA ALA A 31 20.30 -0.04 -7.03
C ALA A 31 19.91 -1.53 -7.13
N PHE A 32 20.58 -2.39 -6.39
CA PHE A 32 20.23 -3.81 -6.31
C PHE A 32 18.86 -4.03 -5.66
N GLY A 33 18.58 -3.35 -4.55
CA GLY A 33 17.26 -3.38 -3.92
C GLY A 33 16.14 -2.87 -4.83
N ALA A 34 16.39 -1.79 -5.57
CA ALA A 34 15.46 -1.25 -6.57
C ALA A 34 15.23 -2.25 -7.71
N PHE A 35 16.29 -2.90 -8.21
CA PHE A 35 16.17 -3.94 -9.22
C PHE A 35 15.28 -5.11 -8.74
N LEU A 36 15.51 -5.63 -7.54
CA LEU A 36 14.69 -6.69 -6.96
C LEU A 36 13.23 -6.28 -6.77
N ALA A 37 12.98 -5.02 -6.37
CA ALA A 37 11.64 -4.49 -6.21
C ALA A 37 10.90 -4.30 -7.55
N ILE A 38 11.62 -3.90 -8.61
CA ILE A 38 11.05 -3.67 -9.95
C ILE A 38 10.84 -4.99 -10.70
N PHE A 39 11.65 -6.00 -10.44
CA PHE A 39 11.61 -7.29 -11.15
C PHE A 39 10.22 -7.93 -11.25
N PRO A 40 9.39 -8.06 -10.18
CA PRO A 40 8.05 -8.64 -10.30
C PRO A 40 7.11 -7.79 -11.19
N PHE A 41 7.27 -6.47 -11.22
CA PHE A 41 6.50 -5.59 -12.11
C PHE A 41 6.93 -5.76 -13.57
N TYR A 42 8.24 -5.85 -13.81
CA TYR A 42 8.77 -6.21 -15.12
C TYR A 42 8.19 -7.54 -15.60
N TRP A 43 8.21 -8.56 -14.72
CA TRP A 43 7.66 -9.88 -15.03
C TRP A 43 6.17 -9.83 -15.35
N MET A 44 5.39 -9.05 -14.58
CA MET A 44 3.96 -8.85 -14.79
C MET A 44 3.67 -8.22 -16.16
N VAL A 45 4.38 -7.15 -16.52
CA VAL A 45 4.19 -6.45 -17.81
C VAL A 45 4.67 -7.31 -18.98
N SER A 46 5.81 -7.99 -18.84
CA SER A 46 6.29 -8.92 -19.88
C SER A 46 5.30 -10.05 -20.10
N SER A 47 4.75 -10.62 -19.03
CA SER A 47 3.80 -11.73 -19.13
C SER A 47 2.43 -11.33 -19.67
N SER A 48 1.96 -10.10 -19.42
CA SER A 48 0.68 -9.62 -19.96
C SER A 48 0.72 -9.36 -21.47
N LEU A 49 1.91 -9.28 -22.05
CA LEU A 49 2.15 -9.05 -23.48
C LEU A 49 2.52 -10.32 -24.26
N LYS A 50 2.61 -11.46 -23.57
CA LYS A 50 2.88 -12.77 -24.16
C LYS A 50 1.57 -13.48 -24.50
N GLU A 51 1.64 -14.35 -25.50
CA GLU A 51 0.57 -15.30 -25.78
C GLU A 51 0.43 -16.33 -24.65
N SER A 52 -0.80 -16.82 -24.41
CA SER A 52 -1.12 -17.75 -23.31
C SER A 52 -0.22 -19.00 -23.26
N TYR A 53 0.18 -19.53 -24.42
CA TYR A 53 1.04 -20.70 -24.51
C TYR A 53 2.49 -20.40 -24.10
N GLU A 54 2.95 -19.16 -24.30
CA GLU A 54 4.31 -18.72 -23.96
C GLU A 54 4.45 -18.50 -22.44
N ILE A 55 3.37 -18.08 -21.77
CA ILE A 55 3.32 -17.89 -20.31
C ILE A 55 3.57 -19.21 -19.57
N LEU A 56 3.08 -20.33 -20.11
CA LEU A 56 3.20 -21.67 -19.49
C LEU A 56 4.48 -22.42 -19.90
N LYS A 57 5.30 -21.85 -20.78
CA LYS A 57 6.49 -22.52 -21.33
C LYS A 57 7.60 -22.65 -20.27
N GLN A 58 8.28 -23.80 -20.30
CA GLN A 58 9.47 -24.08 -19.49
C GLN A 58 10.67 -24.34 -20.43
N PRO A 59 11.78 -23.59 -20.34
CA PRO A 59 12.03 -22.50 -19.40
C PRO A 59 11.22 -21.23 -19.71
N PRO A 60 10.92 -20.41 -18.69
CA PRO A 60 10.23 -19.13 -18.86
C PRO A 60 11.01 -18.18 -19.77
N THR A 61 10.31 -17.51 -20.69
CA THR A 61 10.91 -16.46 -21.52
C THR A 61 10.98 -15.16 -20.72
N PHE A 62 12.07 -14.40 -20.80
CA PHE A 62 12.14 -13.08 -20.14
C PHE A 62 11.47 -12.00 -20.99
N TRP A 63 11.71 -12.03 -22.30
CA TRP A 63 11.09 -11.14 -23.28
C TRP A 63 10.00 -11.87 -24.07
N PRO A 64 8.89 -11.21 -24.46
CA PRO A 64 7.90 -11.81 -25.34
C PRO A 64 8.54 -12.14 -26.68
N HIS A 65 8.36 -13.37 -27.17
CA HIS A 65 8.71 -13.69 -28.56
C HIS A 65 7.69 -13.13 -29.53
N THR A 66 6.42 -13.16 -29.15
CA THR A 66 5.32 -12.55 -29.89
C THR A 66 4.64 -11.55 -29.00
N PHE A 67 4.66 -10.28 -29.40
CA PHE A 67 3.99 -9.21 -28.69
C PHE A 67 2.51 -9.21 -29.05
N THR A 68 1.65 -9.33 -28.04
CA THR A 68 0.19 -9.35 -28.23
C THR A 68 -0.50 -8.42 -27.24
N ILE A 69 -1.59 -7.79 -27.69
CA ILE A 69 -2.49 -6.96 -26.85
C ILE A 69 -3.86 -7.65 -26.74
N SER A 70 -4.04 -8.83 -27.33
CA SER A 70 -5.31 -9.57 -27.34
C SER A 70 -5.91 -9.71 -25.94
N HIS A 71 -5.09 -10.06 -24.94
CA HIS A 71 -5.52 -10.17 -23.54
C HIS A 71 -6.13 -8.88 -22.97
N TYR A 72 -5.65 -7.70 -23.38
CA TYR A 72 -6.24 -6.44 -22.95
C TYR A 72 -7.59 -6.18 -23.62
N VAL A 73 -7.71 -6.47 -24.91
CA VAL A 73 -8.98 -6.36 -25.65
C VAL A 73 -10.01 -7.33 -25.08
N ASP A 74 -9.63 -8.59 -24.87
CA ASP A 74 -10.48 -9.62 -24.29
C ASP A 74 -10.99 -9.21 -22.90
N VAL A 75 -10.13 -8.68 -22.04
CA VAL A 75 -10.51 -8.27 -20.68
C VAL A 75 -11.41 -7.02 -20.69
N LEU A 76 -11.23 -6.12 -21.66
CA LEU A 76 -12.10 -4.95 -21.85
C LEU A 76 -13.49 -5.35 -22.38
N ASP A 77 -13.55 -6.26 -23.34
CA ASP A 77 -14.79 -6.62 -24.04
C ASP A 77 -15.59 -7.74 -23.33
N SER A 78 -14.92 -8.76 -22.78
CA SER A 78 -15.57 -9.99 -22.29
C SER A 78 -15.66 -10.12 -20.77
N VAL A 79 -14.75 -9.49 -20.02
CA VAL A 79 -14.64 -9.68 -18.56
C VAL A 79 -15.34 -8.55 -17.78
N GLY A 80 -15.71 -7.45 -18.45
CA GLY A 80 -16.35 -6.30 -17.81
C GLY A 80 -15.42 -5.58 -16.82
N ILE A 81 -14.11 -5.57 -17.09
CA ILE A 81 -13.09 -5.02 -16.19
C ILE A 81 -13.34 -3.56 -15.82
N VAL A 82 -13.92 -2.77 -16.75
CA VAL A 82 -14.24 -1.36 -16.52
C VAL A 82 -15.27 -1.23 -15.39
N ARG A 83 -16.29 -2.09 -15.37
CA ARG A 83 -17.29 -2.11 -14.30
C ARG A 83 -16.65 -2.57 -12.98
N ALA A 84 -15.81 -3.60 -12.99
CA ALA A 84 -15.12 -4.05 -11.78
C ALA A 84 -14.19 -2.97 -11.20
N PHE A 85 -13.49 -2.23 -12.07
CA PHE A 85 -12.66 -1.09 -11.71
C PHE A 85 -13.51 0.04 -11.11
N LEU A 86 -14.63 0.41 -11.76
CA LEU A 86 -15.55 1.43 -11.25
C LEU A 86 -16.16 1.04 -9.89
N ASN A 87 -16.59 -0.21 -9.73
CA ASN A 87 -17.09 -0.73 -8.45
C ASN A 87 -16.03 -0.54 -7.35
N SER A 88 -14.77 -0.90 -7.64
CA SER A 88 -13.66 -0.76 -6.71
C SER A 88 -13.37 0.71 -6.38
N ALA A 89 -13.37 1.58 -7.39
CA ALA A 89 -13.15 3.02 -7.23
C ALA A 89 -14.26 3.68 -6.38
N ILE A 90 -15.52 3.33 -6.63
CA ILE A 90 -16.68 3.81 -5.85
C ILE A 90 -16.56 3.36 -4.40
N VAL A 91 -16.30 2.07 -4.16
CA VAL A 91 -16.18 1.51 -2.80
C VAL A 91 -14.98 2.10 -2.07
N ALA A 92 -13.82 2.18 -2.71
CA ALA A 92 -12.61 2.72 -2.11
C ALA A 92 -12.79 4.21 -1.75
N THR A 93 -13.29 5.01 -2.70
CA THR A 93 -13.50 6.45 -2.48
C THR A 93 -14.56 6.69 -1.39
N GLY A 94 -15.70 5.98 -1.45
CA GLY A 94 -16.75 6.10 -0.45
C GLY A 94 -16.26 5.73 0.96
N ARG A 95 -15.49 4.63 1.07
CA ARG A 95 -14.90 4.19 2.34
C ARG A 95 -13.89 5.20 2.88
N VAL A 96 -13.03 5.76 2.03
CA VAL A 96 -12.04 6.77 2.42
C VAL A 96 -12.72 8.06 2.87
N LEU A 97 -13.70 8.58 2.12
CA LEU A 97 -14.39 9.82 2.47
C LEU A 97 -15.13 9.71 3.80
N LEU A 98 -15.96 8.67 3.96
CA LEU A 98 -16.69 8.45 5.21
C LEU A 98 -15.75 8.19 6.38
N GLY A 99 -14.72 7.37 6.16
CA GLY A 99 -13.75 7.07 7.20
C GLY A 99 -12.92 8.27 7.62
N LEU A 100 -12.56 9.15 6.68
CA LEU A 100 -11.86 10.39 6.98
C LEU A 100 -12.73 11.33 7.82
N ILE A 101 -14.00 11.50 7.46
CA ILE A 101 -14.95 12.33 8.21
C ILE A 101 -15.08 11.78 9.64
N ILE A 102 -15.35 10.48 9.81
CA ILE A 102 -15.54 9.88 11.13
C ILE A 102 -14.24 9.93 11.94
N ALA A 103 -13.10 9.53 11.36
CA ALA A 103 -11.83 9.48 12.07
C ALA A 103 -11.34 10.87 12.49
N THR A 104 -11.52 11.90 11.65
CA THR A 104 -11.14 13.28 12.01
C THR A 104 -12.03 13.82 13.12
N MET A 105 -13.36 13.63 13.04
CA MET A 105 -14.28 14.06 14.09
C MET A 105 -14.02 13.33 15.42
N THR A 106 -13.88 12.02 15.40
CA THR A 106 -13.62 11.22 16.61
C THR A 106 -12.22 11.48 17.18
N GLY A 107 -11.19 11.53 16.33
CA GLY A 107 -9.83 11.84 16.74
C GLY A 107 -9.71 13.22 17.36
N TYR A 108 -10.30 14.24 16.72
CA TYR A 108 -10.36 15.60 17.27
C TYR A 108 -11.06 15.65 18.62
N ALA A 109 -12.22 14.99 18.75
CA ALA A 109 -12.95 14.92 20.01
C ALA A 109 -12.09 14.29 21.12
N LEU A 110 -11.42 13.16 20.84
CA LEU A 110 -10.58 12.45 21.81
C LEU A 110 -9.27 13.20 22.15
N ALA A 111 -8.76 14.04 21.24
CA ALA A 111 -7.51 14.78 21.41
C ALA A 111 -7.70 16.14 22.09
N LYS A 112 -8.74 16.88 21.70
CA LYS A 112 -8.91 18.30 22.03
C LYS A 112 -10.04 18.61 22.99
N LEU A 113 -11.09 17.79 23.04
CA LEU A 113 -12.21 18.03 23.94
C LEU A 113 -11.96 17.40 25.32
N GLU A 114 -12.43 18.07 26.36
CA GLU A 114 -12.39 17.58 27.73
C GLU A 114 -13.78 17.08 28.12
N PHE A 115 -13.95 15.76 28.19
CA PHE A 115 -15.21 15.13 28.58
C PHE A 115 -14.95 13.87 29.40
N PRO A 116 -15.87 13.49 30.31
CA PRO A 116 -15.71 12.32 31.14
C PRO A 116 -15.65 11.05 30.28
N GLY A 117 -14.65 10.19 30.52
CA GLY A 117 -14.48 8.91 29.82
C GLY A 117 -13.59 8.92 28.57
N ARG A 118 -13.00 10.07 28.15
CA ARG A 118 -12.14 10.14 26.95
C ARG A 118 -10.99 9.13 26.92
N HIS A 119 -10.36 8.89 28.08
CA HIS A 119 -9.24 7.96 28.19
C HIS A 119 -9.68 6.50 28.08
N LEU A 120 -10.86 6.17 28.61
CA LEU A 120 -11.45 4.84 28.48
C LEU A 120 -11.81 4.55 27.03
N LEU A 121 -12.52 5.49 26.36
CA LEU A 121 -12.90 5.33 24.95
C LEU A 121 -11.68 5.18 24.05
N PHE A 122 -10.62 5.96 24.28
CA PHE A 122 -9.38 5.76 23.55
C PHE A 122 -8.69 4.43 23.85
N GLY A 123 -8.75 3.96 25.11
CA GLY A 123 -8.29 2.62 25.47
C GLY A 123 -9.04 1.52 24.72
N ILE A 124 -10.36 1.68 24.52
CA ILE A 124 -11.17 0.78 23.70
C ILE A 124 -10.73 0.82 22.23
N VAL A 125 -10.49 2.01 21.67
CA VAL A 125 -9.97 2.15 20.30
C VAL A 125 -8.66 1.37 20.14
N LEU A 126 -7.71 1.53 21.07
CA LEU A 126 -6.45 0.78 21.06
C LEU A 126 -6.67 -0.73 21.21
N ALA A 127 -7.54 -1.16 22.11
CA ALA A 127 -7.86 -2.58 22.30
C ALA A 127 -8.44 -3.21 21.02
N LEU A 128 -9.32 -2.48 20.32
CA LEU A 128 -9.89 -2.93 19.05
C LEU A 128 -8.84 -3.08 17.93
N MET A 129 -7.73 -2.32 17.97
CA MET A 129 -6.63 -2.49 17.01
C MET A 129 -5.86 -3.80 17.20
N MET A 130 -5.90 -4.38 18.41
CA MET A 130 -5.24 -5.65 18.71
C MET A 130 -6.06 -6.85 18.20
N VAL A 131 -7.36 -6.66 17.96
CA VAL A 131 -8.23 -7.74 17.50
C VAL A 131 -8.02 -7.94 15.99
N PRO A 132 -7.62 -9.15 15.55
CA PRO A 132 -7.40 -9.39 14.14
C PRO A 132 -8.72 -9.36 13.35
N GLY A 133 -8.69 -8.69 12.20
CA GLY A 133 -9.91 -8.40 11.42
C GLY A 133 -10.69 -9.62 10.94
N PHE A 134 -10.05 -10.77 10.76
CA PHE A 134 -10.72 -11.99 10.28
C PHE A 134 -11.72 -12.58 11.28
N LEU A 135 -11.57 -12.30 12.59
CA LEU A 135 -12.48 -12.81 13.62
C LEU A 135 -13.91 -12.28 13.45
N TRP A 136 -14.06 -11.12 12.84
CA TRP A 136 -15.34 -10.44 12.71
C TRP A 136 -16.02 -10.71 11.37
N LEU A 137 -15.41 -11.48 10.46
CA LEU A 137 -15.94 -11.72 9.12
C LEU A 137 -17.35 -12.34 9.13
N ILE A 138 -17.54 -13.41 9.91
CA ILE A 138 -18.84 -14.11 10.02
C ILE A 138 -19.90 -13.20 10.68
N PRO A 139 -19.63 -12.60 11.87
CA PRO A 139 -20.57 -11.64 12.46
C PRO A 139 -20.94 -10.48 11.53
N LEU A 140 -19.97 -9.93 10.80
CA LEU A 140 -20.16 -8.82 9.89
C LEU A 140 -21.02 -9.23 8.68
N PHE A 141 -20.81 -10.42 8.12
CA PHE A 141 -21.67 -10.97 7.09
C PHE A 141 -23.12 -11.13 7.57
N LEU A 142 -23.32 -11.66 8.79
CA LEU A 142 -24.65 -11.78 9.38
C LEU A 142 -25.33 -10.42 9.55
N LEU A 143 -24.60 -9.39 9.99
CA LEU A 143 -25.13 -8.03 10.09
C LEU A 143 -25.54 -7.49 8.71
N ILE A 144 -24.66 -7.54 7.71
CA ILE A 144 -24.99 -7.11 6.33
C ILE A 144 -26.23 -7.85 5.81
N SER A 145 -26.33 -9.16 6.08
CA SER A 145 -27.48 -9.98 5.70
C SER A 145 -28.77 -9.54 6.39
N GLN A 146 -28.73 -9.29 7.70
CA GLN A 146 -29.89 -8.87 8.47
C GLN A 146 -30.38 -7.48 8.04
N TYR A 147 -29.46 -6.58 7.70
CA TYR A 147 -29.78 -5.23 7.20
C TYR A 147 -30.12 -5.20 5.70
N GLY A 148 -30.18 -6.34 5.01
CA GLY A 148 -30.53 -6.40 3.58
C GLY A 148 -29.50 -5.71 2.66
N MET A 149 -28.25 -5.58 3.11
CA MET A 149 -27.18 -4.90 2.38
C MET A 149 -26.35 -5.87 1.51
N ILE A 150 -26.79 -7.11 1.35
CA ILE A 150 -26.13 -8.11 0.49
C ILE A 150 -26.14 -7.61 -0.95
N ASP A 151 -25.01 -7.79 -1.65
CA ASP A 151 -24.84 -7.40 -3.05
C ASP A 151 -25.04 -5.89 -3.31
N THR A 152 -24.72 -5.06 -2.32
CA THR A 152 -24.76 -3.59 -2.44
C THR A 152 -23.41 -2.95 -2.12
N TYR A 153 -23.16 -1.75 -2.68
CA TYR A 153 -21.98 -0.97 -2.31
C TYR A 153 -21.96 -0.59 -0.82
N TRP A 154 -23.12 -0.36 -0.22
CA TRP A 154 -23.22 0.00 1.20
C TRP A 154 -22.75 -1.13 2.11
N GLY A 155 -23.04 -2.38 1.75
CA GLY A 155 -22.52 -3.57 2.44
C GLY A 155 -20.99 -3.66 2.43
N LEU A 156 -20.31 -3.04 1.47
CA LEU A 156 -18.85 -2.97 1.39
C LEU A 156 -18.26 -1.72 2.05
N ILE A 157 -18.96 -0.59 1.97
CA ILE A 157 -18.47 0.71 2.43
C ILE A 157 -18.65 0.87 3.95
N ILE A 158 -19.86 0.63 4.47
CA ILE A 158 -20.24 0.95 5.85
C ILE A 158 -19.42 0.16 6.89
N PRO A 159 -19.25 -1.17 6.78
CA PRO A 159 -18.56 -1.92 7.83
C PRO A 159 -17.09 -1.53 7.97
N GLY A 160 -16.50 -1.02 6.89
CA GLY A 160 -15.09 -0.68 6.83
C GLY A 160 -14.76 0.80 6.99
N CYS A 161 -15.75 1.69 7.07
CA CYS A 161 -15.50 3.13 7.12
C CYS A 161 -14.93 3.58 8.47
N VAL A 162 -15.26 2.89 9.57
CA VAL A 162 -14.66 3.18 10.88
C VAL A 162 -13.45 2.26 11.10
N ASN A 163 -12.27 2.85 11.27
CA ASN A 163 -11.04 2.13 11.55
C ASN A 163 -10.33 2.73 12.77
N SER A 164 -10.07 1.89 13.77
CA SER A 164 -9.39 2.28 15.00
C SER A 164 -8.00 2.85 14.77
N PHE A 165 -7.24 2.34 13.79
CA PHE A 165 -5.93 2.88 13.40
C PHE A 165 -6.04 4.33 12.91
N SER A 166 -7.05 4.62 12.08
CA SER A 166 -7.26 5.98 11.57
C SER A 166 -7.64 6.95 12.69
N ILE A 167 -8.46 6.53 13.65
CA ILE A 167 -8.82 7.35 14.82
C ILE A 167 -7.59 7.60 15.70
N PHE A 168 -6.78 6.56 15.92
CA PHE A 168 -5.53 6.67 16.67
C PHE A 168 -4.56 7.67 16.04
N LEU A 169 -4.38 7.62 14.71
CA LEU A 169 -3.49 8.52 13.99
C LEU A 169 -3.94 9.99 14.03
N MET A 170 -5.26 10.24 14.08
CA MET A 170 -5.85 11.59 14.10
C MET A 170 -5.80 12.26 15.48
N ARG A 171 -5.47 11.52 16.54
CA ARG A 171 -5.34 12.03 17.90
C ARG A 171 -3.92 12.46 18.20
#